data_AF-A0A3C0X0F4-F1
#
_entry.id   AF-A0A3C0X0F4-F1
#
_cell.length_a   1.000
_cell.length_b   1.000
_cell.length_c   1.000
_cell.angle_alpha   90.00
_cell.angle_beta   90.00
_cell.angle_gamma   90.00
#
_symmetry.space_group_name_H-M   'P 1'
#
loop_
_entity.id
_entity.type
_entity.pdbx_description
1 polymer ?
#
loop_
_entity_poly.entity_id
_entity_poly.type
_entity_poly.pdbx_seq_one_letter_code
_entity_poly.pdbx_strand_id
1 'polypeptide(L)'
;MHRNLSDNHCPECLKLHECWFLKEKAPSWPHHPFCHCLLEDIPYNDVLTKSSCKCPYEKFDPYLFVPENSYKHGKSAMLESWGYSVRDSSYLKEEIEKQGLEKYKNGNYTIGLLNEYGQRISIRVELPRKNGDGTVSFITGWMVNPNGLIQLNTPFGGK
;
A
#
# COMPACT_ATOMS: atom_id res chain seq x y z
N MET A 1 -17.10 1.79 -2.31
CA MET A 1 -16.82 0.35 -2.54
C MET A 1 -17.18 0.02 -3.96
N HIS A 2 -16.36 -0.75 -4.66
CA HIS A 2 -16.70 -1.23 -5.99
C HIS A 2 -17.46 -2.56 -5.89
N ARG A 3 -18.68 -2.63 -6.43
CA ARG A 3 -19.59 -3.78 -6.32
C ARG A 3 -19.86 -4.40 -7.69
N ASN A 4 -19.74 -5.72 -7.75
CA ASN A 4 -20.17 -6.52 -8.89
C ASN A 4 -21.53 -7.13 -8.54
N LEU A 5 -22.47 -7.08 -9.48
CA LEU A 5 -23.84 -7.58 -9.27
C LEU A 5 -23.98 -9.09 -9.56
N SER A 6 -22.93 -9.71 -10.09
CA SER A 6 -22.82 -11.15 -10.31
C SER A 6 -21.35 -11.57 -10.21
N ASP A 7 -21.11 -12.88 -10.22
CA ASP A 7 -19.74 -13.43 -10.27
C ASP A 7 -19.22 -13.57 -11.72
N ASN A 8 -20.10 -13.41 -12.71
CA ASN A 8 -19.75 -13.41 -14.13
C ASN A 8 -19.29 -12.02 -14.58
N HIS A 9 -18.07 -11.65 -14.23
CA HIS A 9 -17.44 -10.38 -14.63
C HIS A 9 -16.11 -10.59 -15.35
N CYS A 10 -15.65 -9.54 -16.04
CA CYS A 10 -14.32 -9.54 -16.63
C CYS A 10 -13.22 -9.59 -15.55
N PRO A 11 -12.00 -10.03 -15.90
CA PRO A 11 -10.90 -10.10 -14.93
C PRO A 11 -10.54 -8.77 -14.27
N GLU A 12 -10.77 -7.64 -14.93
CA GLU A 12 -10.50 -6.31 -14.38
C GLU A 12 -11.46 -5.97 -13.22
N CYS A 13 -12.77 -6.07 -13.45
CA CYS A 13 -13.78 -5.79 -12.42
C CYS A 13 -13.75 -6.78 -11.26
N LEU A 14 -13.39 -8.04 -11.51
CA LEU A 14 -13.25 -9.03 -10.43
C LEU A 14 -12.16 -8.64 -9.43
N LYS A 15 -11.08 -7.98 -9.88
CA LYS A 15 -10.00 -7.53 -8.99
C LYS A 15 -10.38 -6.33 -8.12
N LEU A 16 -11.39 -5.58 -8.53
CA LEU A 16 -11.87 -4.41 -7.81
C LEU A 16 -13.04 -4.74 -6.90
N HIS A 17 -13.62 -5.94 -7.01
CA HIS A 17 -14.76 -6.34 -6.21
C HIS A 17 -14.50 -6.14 -4.72
N GLU A 18 -15.40 -5.44 -4.04
CA GLU A 18 -15.34 -5.10 -2.61
C GLU A 18 -14.11 -4.26 -2.19
N CYS A 19 -13.32 -3.74 -3.14
CA CYS A 19 -12.23 -2.83 -2.82
C CYS A 19 -12.77 -1.45 -2.42
N TRP A 20 -12.10 -0.82 -1.46
CA TRP A 20 -12.51 0.46 -0.88
C TRP A 20 -11.58 1.57 -1.37
N PHE A 21 -12.16 2.65 -1.87
CA PHE A 21 -11.43 3.82 -2.34
C PHE A 21 -12.15 5.07 -1.90
N LEU A 22 -11.38 6.14 -1.69
CA LEU A 22 -11.94 7.48 -1.67
C LEU A 22 -12.40 7.80 -3.09
N LYS A 23 -13.59 8.41 -3.23
CA LYS A 23 -14.24 8.62 -4.53
C LYS A 23 -13.34 9.33 -5.54
N GLU A 24 -12.59 10.34 -5.09
CA GLU A 24 -11.68 11.13 -5.91
C GLU A 24 -10.35 10.41 -6.23
N LYS A 25 -10.11 9.24 -5.63
CA LYS A 25 -8.89 8.43 -5.74
C LYS A 25 -9.18 6.96 -6.03
N ALA A 26 -10.27 6.69 -6.72
CA ALA A 26 -10.64 5.37 -7.21
C ALA A 26 -10.04 5.12 -8.61
N PRO A 27 -9.91 3.85 -9.05
CA PRO A 27 -9.70 3.55 -10.46
C PRO A 27 -10.83 4.15 -11.30
N SER A 28 -10.54 4.48 -12.57
CA SER A 28 -11.50 5.12 -13.47
C SER A 28 -12.77 4.29 -13.59
N TRP A 29 -13.93 4.88 -13.27
CA TRP A 29 -15.23 4.23 -13.41
C TRP A 29 -16.12 5.04 -14.38
N PRO A 30 -16.81 4.40 -15.34
CA PRO A 30 -16.78 2.96 -15.65
C PRO A 30 -15.40 2.47 -16.14
N HIS A 31 -15.01 1.24 -15.80
CA HIS A 31 -13.68 0.68 -16.14
C HIS A 31 -13.48 0.42 -17.63
N HIS A 32 -14.57 0.08 -18.32
CA HIS A 32 -14.59 -0.26 -19.73
C HIS A 32 -16.00 -0.03 -20.30
N PRO A 33 -16.18 -0.06 -21.64
CA PRO A 33 -17.51 0.01 -22.24
C PRO A 33 -18.46 -1.03 -21.66
N PHE A 34 -19.71 -0.63 -21.44
CA PHE A 34 -20.77 -1.48 -20.86
C PHE A 34 -20.43 -2.10 -19.49
N CYS A 35 -19.51 -1.46 -18.73
CA CYS A 35 -19.26 -1.84 -17.34
C CYS A 35 -20.55 -1.68 -16.53
N HIS A 36 -20.95 -2.76 -15.86
CA HIS A 36 -22.18 -2.86 -15.07
C HIS A 36 -21.89 -2.95 -13.57
N CYS A 37 -20.67 -2.59 -13.16
CA CYS A 37 -20.27 -2.48 -11.77
C CYS A 37 -20.82 -1.18 -11.16
N LEU A 38 -21.11 -1.23 -9.86
CA LEU A 38 -21.63 -0.09 -9.11
C LEU A 38 -20.58 0.43 -8.13
N LEU A 39 -20.70 1.71 -7.79
CA LEU A 39 -19.99 2.31 -6.67
C LEU A 39 -20.99 2.54 -5.53
N GLU A 40 -20.74 1.92 -4.39
CA GLU A 40 -21.55 2.05 -3.19
C GLU A 40 -20.79 2.82 -2.11
N ASP A 41 -21.48 3.69 -1.39
CA ASP A 41 -20.90 4.41 -0.26
C ASP A 41 -20.64 3.46 0.92
N ILE A 42 -19.58 3.74 1.66
CA ILE A 42 -19.22 2.99 2.86
C ILE A 42 -19.37 3.95 4.05
N PRO A 43 -20.06 3.55 5.13
CA PRO A 43 -20.10 4.36 6.34
C PRO A 43 -18.68 4.70 6.82
N TYR A 44 -18.43 5.96 7.14
CA TYR A 44 -17.10 6.40 7.58
C TYR A 44 -16.59 5.61 8.81
N ASN A 45 -17.50 5.27 9.74
CA ASN A 45 -17.16 4.43 10.90
C ASN A 45 -16.64 3.03 10.50
N ASP A 46 -17.16 2.46 9.42
CA ASP A 46 -16.68 1.18 8.89
C ASP A 46 -15.28 1.33 8.31
N VAL A 47 -15.00 2.42 7.59
CA VAL A 47 -13.63 2.71 7.12
C VAL A 47 -12.66 2.80 8.30
N LEU A 48 -13.05 3.48 9.39
CA LEU A 48 -12.20 3.65 10.57
C LEU A 48 -11.95 2.34 11.33
N THR A 49 -12.97 1.51 11.50
CA THR A 49 -12.93 0.33 12.39
C THR A 49 -12.60 -0.97 11.68
N LYS A 50 -12.93 -1.10 10.38
CA LYS A 50 -12.78 -2.34 9.61
C LYS A 50 -11.62 -2.35 8.64
N SER A 51 -11.14 -1.18 8.18
CA SER A 51 -9.96 -1.13 7.32
C SER A 51 -8.75 -1.68 8.07
N SER A 52 -7.97 -2.51 7.39
CA SER A 52 -6.82 -3.22 7.95
C SER A 52 -5.65 -3.20 6.97
N CYS A 53 -4.48 -3.58 7.46
CA CYS A 53 -3.27 -3.66 6.67
C CYS A 53 -2.53 -4.97 6.92
N LYS A 54 -1.92 -5.51 5.86
CA LYS A 54 -1.03 -6.67 5.92
C LYS A 54 0.38 -6.24 5.51
N CYS A 55 1.30 -6.31 6.44
CA CYS A 55 2.69 -5.93 6.27
C CYS A 55 3.58 -7.13 6.64
N PRO A 56 4.00 -7.98 5.69
CA PRO A 56 4.82 -9.15 5.99
C PRO A 56 6.21 -8.74 6.51
N TYR A 57 6.68 -9.37 7.59
CA TYR A 57 8.00 -9.06 8.19
C TYR A 57 9.14 -9.33 7.19
N GLU A 58 8.95 -10.31 6.30
CA GLU A 58 9.90 -10.72 5.27
C GLU A 58 10.19 -9.60 4.26
N LYS A 59 9.33 -8.58 4.19
CA LYS A 59 9.57 -7.37 3.41
C LYS A 59 10.69 -6.51 4.00
N PHE A 60 11.04 -6.70 5.26
CA PHE A 60 12.08 -5.94 5.95
C PHE A 60 13.34 -6.80 6.09
N ASP A 61 13.17 -8.00 6.64
CA ASP A 61 14.25 -8.97 6.81
C ASP A 61 13.84 -10.32 6.21
N PRO A 62 14.50 -10.81 5.14
CA PRO A 62 15.75 -10.29 4.59
C PRO A 62 15.57 -9.25 3.46
N TYR A 63 14.37 -8.88 3.02
CA TYR A 63 14.21 -8.16 1.74
C TYR A 63 14.82 -6.75 1.70
N LEU A 64 14.63 -5.90 2.73
CA LEU A 64 15.26 -4.58 2.77
C LEU A 64 16.73 -4.67 3.21
N PHE A 65 17.02 -5.57 4.15
CA PHE A 65 18.34 -5.78 4.72
C PHE A 65 18.93 -7.11 4.26
N VAL A 66 19.09 -7.28 2.94
CA VAL A 66 19.65 -8.51 2.38
C VAL A 66 21.09 -8.67 2.88
N PRO A 67 21.43 -9.77 3.57
CA PRO A 67 22.81 -10.10 3.89
C PRO A 67 23.57 -10.32 2.57
N GLU A 68 24.57 -9.49 2.32
CA GLU A 68 25.59 -9.54 1.25
C GLU A 68 25.32 -10.41 -0.01
N ASN A 69 25.38 -9.74 -1.17
CA ASN A 69 25.82 -10.28 -2.48
C ASN A 69 24.88 -11.07 -3.41
N SER A 70 23.55 -11.08 -3.25
CA SER A 70 22.67 -11.64 -4.30
C SER A 70 21.87 -10.60 -5.09
N TYR A 71 21.44 -9.48 -4.49
CA TYR A 71 20.71 -8.41 -5.18
C TYR A 71 21.02 -7.03 -4.56
N LYS A 72 22.07 -6.35 -5.04
CA LYS A 72 22.35 -4.95 -4.69
C LYS A 72 21.32 -4.00 -5.33
N HIS A 73 20.07 -4.06 -4.89
CA HIS A 73 19.22 -2.89 -4.99
C HIS A 73 19.68 -1.97 -3.86
N GLY A 74 20.22 -0.78 -4.17
CA GLY A 74 20.76 0.19 -3.19
C GLY A 74 19.76 0.75 -2.16
N LYS A 75 18.70 0.00 -1.83
CA LYS A 75 17.65 0.31 -0.85
C LYS A 75 18.15 0.13 0.58
N SER A 76 18.95 -0.91 0.86
CA SER A 76 19.61 -1.08 2.17
C SER A 76 20.53 0.10 2.49
N ALA A 77 21.32 0.54 1.52
CA ALA A 77 22.24 1.66 1.64
C ALA A 77 21.54 2.97 2.05
N MET A 78 20.29 3.21 1.60
CA MET A 78 19.55 4.41 2.01
C MET A 78 19.13 4.32 3.47
N LEU A 79 18.57 3.19 3.92
CA LEU A 79 18.19 2.97 5.32
C LEU A 79 19.42 3.04 6.25
N GLU A 80 20.53 2.43 5.83
CA GLU A 80 21.82 2.49 6.53
C GLU A 80 22.34 3.93 6.61
N SER A 81 22.21 4.72 5.54
CA SER A 81 22.59 6.14 5.54
C SER A 81 21.77 7.00 6.52
N TRP A 82 20.61 6.50 6.96
CA TRP A 82 19.74 7.12 7.96
C TRP A 82 19.93 6.51 9.36
N GLY A 83 20.86 5.55 9.51
CA GLY A 83 21.21 4.90 10.77
C GLY A 83 20.39 3.65 11.09
N TYR A 84 19.55 3.17 10.17
CA TYR A 84 18.77 1.95 10.35
C TYR A 84 19.53 0.70 9.92
N SER A 85 19.28 -0.40 10.62
CA SER A 85 19.87 -1.71 10.35
C SER A 85 18.81 -2.80 10.42
N VAL A 86 19.18 -4.06 10.12
CA VAL A 86 18.29 -5.22 10.26
C VAL A 86 17.66 -5.32 11.66
N ARG A 87 18.34 -4.83 12.71
CA ARG A 87 17.82 -4.80 14.09
C ARG A 87 16.60 -3.89 14.26
N ASP A 88 16.38 -2.98 13.32
CA ASP A 88 15.27 -2.02 13.32
C ASP A 88 14.08 -2.52 12.47
N SER A 89 14.12 -3.73 11.92
CA SER A 89 13.10 -4.26 11.02
C SER A 89 11.70 -4.27 11.64
N SER A 90 11.56 -4.65 12.91
CA SER A 90 10.28 -4.63 13.62
C SER A 90 9.72 -3.21 13.76
N TYR A 91 10.57 -2.25 14.14
CA TYR A 91 10.19 -0.84 14.24
C TYR A 91 9.76 -0.28 12.88
N LEU A 92 10.55 -0.53 11.82
CA LEU A 92 10.23 -0.07 10.47
C LEU A 92 8.92 -0.67 9.95
N LYS A 93 8.66 -1.95 10.25
CA LYS A 93 7.39 -2.60 9.93
C LYS A 93 6.24 -1.90 10.63
N GLU A 94 6.31 -1.72 11.94
CA GLU A 94 5.25 -1.09 12.74
C GLU A 94 4.97 0.34 12.29
N GLU A 95 6.00 1.13 12.03
CA GLU A 95 5.85 2.53 11.62
C GLU A 95 5.27 2.67 10.20
N ILE A 96 5.74 1.85 9.24
CA ILE A 96 5.16 1.80 7.88
C ILE A 96 3.72 1.30 7.91
N GLU A 97 3.42 0.30 8.74
CA GLU A 97 2.08 -0.26 8.90
C GLU A 97 1.11 0.78 9.45
N LYS A 98 1.50 1.47 10.54
CA LYS A 98 0.73 2.54 11.16
C LYS A 98 0.45 3.67 10.17
N GLN A 99 1.49 4.27 9.59
CA GLN A 99 1.33 5.38 8.64
C GLN A 99 0.58 4.95 7.38
N GLY A 100 0.81 3.74 6.88
CA GLY A 100 0.12 3.17 5.73
C GLY A 100 -1.39 3.09 5.96
N LEU A 101 -1.81 2.51 7.08
CA LEU A 101 -3.22 2.37 7.42
C LEU A 101 -3.89 3.72 7.70
N GLU A 102 -3.25 4.59 8.47
CA GLU A 102 -3.77 5.93 8.76
C GLU A 102 -3.96 6.75 7.49
N LYS A 103 -2.96 6.75 6.60
CA LYS A 103 -3.03 7.50 5.34
C LYS A 103 -4.04 6.89 4.38
N TYR A 104 -4.20 5.57 4.35
CA TYR A 104 -5.24 4.93 3.54
C TYR A 104 -6.66 5.33 3.98
N LYS A 105 -6.95 5.26 5.30
CA LYS A 105 -8.26 5.67 5.86
C LYS A 105 -8.61 7.12 5.53
N ASN A 106 -7.60 8.00 5.54
CA ASN A 106 -7.76 9.42 5.24
C ASN A 106 -7.70 9.76 3.74
N GLY A 107 -7.59 8.77 2.84
CA GLY A 107 -7.43 9.03 1.41
C GLY A 107 -6.08 9.64 1.03
N ASN A 108 -5.07 9.62 1.89
CA ASN A 108 -3.74 10.20 1.69
C ASN A 108 -2.81 9.26 0.91
N TYR A 109 -3.25 8.82 -0.26
CA TYR A 109 -2.49 8.00 -1.20
C TYR A 109 -2.58 8.56 -2.63
N THR A 110 -1.77 8.01 -3.52
CA THR A 110 -1.84 8.21 -4.97
C THR A 110 -2.29 6.92 -5.63
N ILE A 111 -3.27 6.99 -6.54
CA ILE A 111 -3.72 5.83 -7.32
C ILE A 111 -2.62 5.43 -8.30
N GLY A 112 -2.29 4.14 -8.34
CA GLY A 112 -1.30 3.57 -9.24
C GLY A 112 -1.95 2.79 -10.38
N LEU A 113 -1.16 1.92 -11.00
CA LEU A 113 -1.61 1.04 -12.08
C LEU A 113 -2.56 -0.05 -11.55
N LEU A 114 -3.69 -0.24 -12.23
CA LEU A 114 -4.49 -1.47 -12.17
C LEU A 114 -3.84 -2.51 -13.08
N ASN A 115 -3.42 -3.64 -12.53
CA ASN A 115 -2.76 -4.70 -13.31
C ASN A 115 -3.37 -6.08 -13.06
N GLU A 116 -2.66 -7.15 -13.45
CA GLU A 116 -3.13 -8.53 -13.26
C GLU A 116 -3.35 -8.92 -11.79
N TYR A 117 -2.67 -8.25 -10.85
CA TYR A 117 -2.75 -8.57 -9.43
C TYR A 117 -3.77 -7.73 -8.66
N GLY A 118 -4.22 -6.60 -9.23
CA GLY A 118 -5.18 -5.70 -8.58
C GLY A 118 -4.78 -4.24 -8.65
N GLN A 119 -5.47 -3.40 -7.88
CA GLN A 119 -5.23 -1.96 -7.86
C GLN A 119 -4.06 -1.62 -6.94
N ARG A 120 -3.05 -0.92 -7.48
CA ARG A 120 -1.94 -0.39 -6.67
C ARG A 120 -2.24 1.00 -6.15
N ILE A 121 -1.74 1.31 -4.96
CA ILE A 121 -1.67 2.67 -4.42
C ILE A 121 -0.26 2.94 -3.87
N SER A 122 0.12 4.21 -3.86
CA SER A 122 1.38 4.68 -3.31
C SER A 122 1.12 5.58 -2.09
N ILE A 123 1.83 5.32 -1.00
CA ILE A 123 1.71 6.07 0.26
C ILE A 123 3.08 6.61 0.64
N ARG A 124 3.16 7.92 0.91
CA ARG A 124 4.38 8.55 1.43
C ARG A 124 4.50 8.27 2.93
N VAL A 125 5.63 7.73 3.35
CA VAL A 125 5.99 7.50 4.75
C VAL A 125 7.13 8.42 5.13
N GLU A 126 7.16 8.83 6.39
CA GLU A 126 8.19 9.68 6.99
C GLU A 126 8.84 8.96 8.17
N LEU A 127 10.16 8.96 8.24
CA LEU A 127 10.93 8.40 9.36
C LEU A 127 11.93 9.41 9.89
N PRO A 128 12.18 9.48 11.20
CA PRO A 128 13.29 10.24 11.73
C PRO A 128 14.62 9.63 11.28
N ARG A 129 15.67 10.43 11.13
CA ARG A 129 17.03 9.90 11.03
C ARG A 129 17.44 9.37 12.41
N LYS A 130 18.00 8.17 12.44
CA LYS A 130 18.53 7.56 13.68
C LYS A 130 19.98 8.01 13.95
N ASN A 131 20.70 8.41 12.91
CA ASN A 131 22.11 8.85 12.97
C ASN A 131 22.31 10.38 12.88
N GLY A 132 21.27 11.19 13.08
CA GLY A 132 21.36 12.64 13.02
C GLY A 132 19.98 13.31 13.08
N ASP A 133 19.95 14.62 12.84
CA ASP A 133 18.71 15.40 12.92
C ASP A 133 17.88 15.33 11.63
N GLY A 134 16.56 15.47 11.80
CA GLY A 134 15.60 15.62 10.72
C GLY A 134 14.87 14.33 10.31
N THR A 135 13.96 14.51 9.35
CA THR A 135 13.05 13.48 8.87
C THR A 135 13.35 13.19 7.40
N VAL A 136 13.25 11.92 7.02
CA VAL A 136 13.33 11.46 5.64
C VAL A 136 11.96 10.96 5.19
N SER A 137 11.61 11.23 3.93
CA SER A 137 10.35 10.78 3.35
C SER A 137 10.59 9.91 2.12
N PHE A 138 9.82 8.84 1.97
CA PHE A 138 9.90 7.95 0.81
C PHE A 138 8.53 7.35 0.47
N ILE A 139 8.41 6.74 -0.70
CA ILE A 139 7.16 6.13 -1.17
C ILE A 139 7.17 4.63 -0.88
N THR A 140 6.04 4.15 -0.35
CA THR A 140 5.72 2.75 -0.17
C THR A 140 4.61 2.35 -1.14
N GLY A 141 4.67 1.14 -1.67
CA GLY A 141 3.72 0.61 -2.65
C GLY A 141 2.83 -0.46 -2.03
N TRP A 142 1.52 -0.28 -2.17
CA TRP A 142 0.49 -1.15 -1.58
C TRP A 142 -0.47 -1.66 -2.65
N MET A 143 -1.09 -2.79 -2.38
CA MET A 143 -2.24 -3.32 -3.10
C MET A 143 -3.49 -3.11 -2.29
N VAL A 144 -4.55 -2.62 -2.92
CA VAL A 144 -5.88 -2.58 -2.31
C VAL A 144 -6.57 -3.90 -2.57
N ASN A 145 -7.05 -4.52 -1.51
CA ASN A 145 -7.78 -5.78 -1.50
C ASN A 145 -9.23 -5.54 -1.04
N PRO A 146 -10.11 -6.54 -1.22
CA PRO A 146 -11.46 -6.51 -0.69
C PRO A 146 -11.56 -6.12 0.78
N ASN A 147 -12.68 -5.51 1.17
CA ASN A 147 -13.05 -5.27 2.57
C ASN A 147 -12.09 -4.35 3.32
N GLY A 148 -11.53 -3.36 2.62
CA GLY A 148 -10.69 -2.33 3.23
C GLY A 148 -9.29 -2.78 3.63
N LEU A 149 -8.85 -3.95 3.15
CA LEU A 149 -7.50 -4.45 3.37
C LEU A 149 -6.51 -3.80 2.40
N ILE A 150 -5.40 -3.28 2.92
CA ILE A 150 -4.21 -2.94 2.09
C ILE A 150 -3.05 -3.89 2.38
N GLN A 151 -2.34 -4.34 1.35
CA GLN A 151 -1.17 -5.20 1.51
C GLN A 151 0.10 -4.50 1.03
N LEU A 152 1.14 -4.50 1.85
CA LEU A 152 2.43 -3.94 1.48
C LEU A 152 3.13 -4.83 0.44
N ASN A 153 3.32 -4.29 -0.76
CA ASN A 153 4.03 -4.98 -1.83
C ASN A 153 5.50 -4.54 -1.91
N THR A 154 5.72 -3.23 -1.78
CA THR A 154 7.03 -2.61 -1.91
C THR A 154 7.26 -1.68 -0.72
N PRO A 155 8.07 -2.10 0.27
CA PRO A 155 8.37 -1.28 1.46
C PRO A 155 9.19 -0.03 1.14
N PHE A 156 9.83 0.00 -0.03
CA PHE A 156 10.64 1.13 -0.46
C PHE A 156 10.66 1.23 -2.00
N GLY A 157 10.02 2.28 -2.52
CA GLY A 157 10.03 2.67 -3.94
C GLY A 157 10.92 3.89 -4.18
N GLY A 158 11.55 3.95 -5.37
CA GLY A 158 12.34 5.10 -5.81
C GLY A 158 11.47 6.33 -6.05
N LYS A 159 12.12 7.51 -6.04
CA LYS A 159 11.53 8.83 -6.29
C LYS A 159 10.71 8.89 -7.59
#